data_AF-A0A1G2BPM9-F1
#
_entry.id   AF-A0A1G2BPM9-F1
#
_cell.length_a   1.000
_cell.length_b   1.000
_cell.length_c   1.000
_cell.angle_alpha   90.00
_cell.angle_beta   90.00
_cell.angle_gamma   90.00
#
_symmetry.space_group_name_H-M   'P 1'
#
loop_
_entity.id
_entity.type
_entity.pdbx_description
1 polymer ?
#
loop_
_entity_poly.entity_id
_entity_poly.type
_entity_poly.pdbx_seq_one_letter_code
_entity_poly.pdbx_strand_id
1 'polypeptide(L)'
;MIEKRSHAEDAAYQAIYRDGIDAYTKTLPRLRQAFELEKKCVSCMDEGTPGGTHAAGSGMLMNDVELEQYFAATKPDEVTSHEGCGAAKLYAEAHGLDIERSDHYAQEWAKHEADKRGLRYRHIAAADMERPSEGHFARTCYYDTTGTFNWDAAEGLAAGFVVSRKYMTPEYALREASVALDIAFGDHGLGTKLLSEEKPFLLVAIAEDAKQLAEAKKELGRLAHGRGKQVRIDGFLKPRSEKN
;
A
#
# COMPACT_ATOMS: atom_id res chain seq x y z
N MET A 1 -17.50 -1.31 -14.20
CA MET A 1 -16.83 -2.09 -13.12
C MET A 1 -16.57 -1.18 -11.90
N ILE A 2 -16.07 0.03 -12.12
CA ILE A 2 -15.79 1.07 -11.10
C ILE A 2 -17.00 1.44 -10.21
N GLU A 3 -18.19 1.73 -10.78
CA GLU A 3 -19.39 2.10 -9.99
C GLU A 3 -19.88 0.99 -9.04
N LYS A 4 -19.80 -0.27 -9.48
CA LYS A 4 -20.16 -1.42 -8.63
C LYS A 4 -19.16 -1.62 -7.49
N ARG A 5 -17.88 -1.34 -7.72
CA ARG A 5 -16.82 -1.39 -6.70
C ARG A 5 -17.04 -0.28 -5.66
N SER A 6 -17.36 0.93 -6.09
CA SER A 6 -17.63 2.08 -5.19
C SER A 6 -18.73 1.79 -4.16
N HIS A 7 -19.86 1.19 -4.56
CA HIS A 7 -20.93 0.86 -3.62
C HIS A 7 -20.57 -0.28 -2.65
N ALA A 8 -19.86 -1.30 -3.14
CA ALA A 8 -19.38 -2.40 -2.30
C ALA A 8 -18.33 -1.92 -1.28
N GLU A 9 -17.44 -1.02 -1.69
CA GLU A 9 -16.43 -0.42 -0.83
C GLU A 9 -17.04 0.49 0.23
N ASP A 10 -18.06 1.28 -0.11
CA ASP A 10 -18.77 2.06 0.90
C ASP A 10 -19.44 1.15 1.95
N ALA A 11 -20.05 0.04 1.54
CA ALA A 11 -20.62 -0.92 2.48
C ALA A 11 -19.55 -1.58 3.38
N ALA A 12 -18.39 -1.94 2.79
CA ALA A 12 -17.25 -2.45 3.53
C ALA A 12 -16.77 -1.44 4.59
N TYR A 13 -16.54 -0.18 4.19
CA TYR A 13 -16.11 0.87 5.11
C TYR A 13 -17.14 1.15 6.20
N GLN A 14 -18.44 1.13 5.91
CA GLN A 14 -19.47 1.27 6.95
C GLN A 14 -19.38 0.15 8.00
N ALA A 15 -19.19 -1.10 7.57
CA ALA A 15 -19.00 -2.22 8.48
C ALA A 15 -17.72 -2.06 9.31
N ILE A 16 -16.61 -1.68 8.68
CA ILE A 16 -15.33 -1.45 9.33
C ILE A 16 -15.42 -0.29 10.34
N TYR A 17 -16.09 0.81 10.00
CA TYR A 17 -16.23 1.95 10.90
C TYR A 17 -17.03 1.59 12.14
N ARG A 18 -18.10 0.80 11.98
CA ARG A 18 -18.97 0.35 13.07
C ARG A 18 -18.31 -0.71 13.97
N ASP A 19 -17.74 -1.76 13.37
CA ASP A 19 -17.37 -2.98 14.09
C ASP A 19 -15.84 -3.21 14.17
N GLY A 20 -15.05 -2.45 13.41
CA GLY A 20 -13.60 -2.61 13.28
C GLY A 20 -13.19 -3.58 12.16
N ILE A 21 -11.96 -3.45 11.68
CA ILE A 21 -11.42 -4.26 10.57
C ILE A 21 -11.27 -5.74 10.97
N ASP A 22 -10.94 -6.03 12.24
CA ASP A 22 -10.81 -7.41 12.72
C ASP A 22 -12.15 -8.15 12.73
N ALA A 23 -13.24 -7.48 13.11
CA ALA A 23 -14.57 -8.07 13.02
C ALA A 23 -15.01 -8.24 11.56
N TYR A 24 -14.77 -7.22 10.73
CA TYR A 24 -15.11 -7.25 9.30
C TYR A 24 -14.39 -8.38 8.56
N THR A 25 -13.07 -8.51 8.73
CA THR A 25 -12.27 -9.53 8.04
C THR A 25 -12.71 -10.95 8.34
N LYS A 26 -13.31 -11.22 9.52
CA LYS A 26 -13.89 -12.53 9.86
C LYS A 26 -15.17 -12.86 9.09
N THR A 27 -15.83 -11.88 8.50
CA THR A 27 -17.01 -12.11 7.64
C THR A 27 -16.65 -12.37 6.19
N LEU A 28 -15.40 -12.08 5.79
CA LEU A 28 -14.97 -12.20 4.41
C LEU A 28 -14.73 -13.66 4.02
N PRO A 29 -15.43 -14.18 3.00
CA PRO A 29 -15.11 -15.49 2.47
C PRO A 29 -13.71 -15.43 1.86
N ARG A 30 -12.90 -16.45 2.12
CA ARG A 30 -11.58 -16.63 1.48
C ARG A 30 -10.55 -15.53 1.77
N LEU A 31 -10.65 -14.81 2.89
CA LEU A 31 -9.61 -13.86 3.34
C LEU A 31 -8.17 -14.42 3.25
N ARG A 32 -8.01 -15.73 3.46
CA ARG A 32 -6.73 -16.42 3.32
C ARG A 32 -6.05 -16.19 1.97
N GLN A 33 -6.80 -16.08 0.88
CA GLN A 33 -6.27 -15.86 -0.48
C GLN A 33 -5.51 -14.53 -0.57
N ALA A 34 -5.86 -13.52 0.23
CA ALA A 34 -5.10 -12.29 0.36
C ALA A 34 -3.68 -12.49 0.88
N PHE A 35 -3.30 -13.68 1.34
CA PHE A 35 -1.96 -13.98 1.85
C PHE A 35 -1.21 -15.04 1.03
N GLU A 36 -1.73 -15.38 -0.14
CA GLU A 36 -1.16 -16.35 -1.07
C GLU A 36 -0.51 -15.59 -2.24
N LEU A 37 0.58 -14.86 -1.93
CA LEU A 37 1.24 -13.99 -2.89
C LEU A 37 1.87 -14.79 -4.04
N GLU A 38 1.16 -14.89 -5.17
CA GLU A 38 1.63 -15.59 -6.37
C GLU A 38 2.64 -14.76 -7.17
N LYS A 39 2.42 -13.44 -7.27
CA LYS A 39 3.26 -12.52 -8.03
C LYS A 39 4.51 -12.17 -7.23
N LYS A 40 5.69 -12.44 -7.79
CA LYS A 40 6.99 -12.05 -7.21
C LYS A 40 7.51 -10.78 -7.87
N CYS A 41 6.77 -9.68 -7.77
CA CYS A 41 7.21 -8.39 -8.27
C CYS A 41 7.42 -7.39 -7.12
N VAL A 42 8.25 -6.38 -7.36
CA VAL A 42 8.22 -5.15 -6.56
C VAL A 42 7.31 -4.15 -7.25
N SER A 43 6.33 -3.65 -6.50
CA SER A 43 5.30 -2.73 -6.96
C SER A 43 5.24 -1.47 -6.12
N CYS A 44 4.62 -0.42 -6.66
CA CYS A 44 4.30 0.75 -5.88
C CYS A 44 3.32 0.40 -4.75
N MET A 45 3.35 1.14 -3.65
CA MET A 45 2.33 1.03 -2.59
C MET A 45 0.95 1.57 -3.00
N ASP A 46 0.82 2.17 -4.18
CA ASP A 46 -0.41 2.69 -4.77
C ASP A 46 -1.53 1.65 -4.76
N GLU A 47 -2.75 2.07 -4.40
CA GLU A 47 -3.91 1.18 -4.34
C GLU A 47 -4.34 0.65 -5.72
N GLY A 48 -3.90 1.26 -6.80
CA GLY A 48 -4.15 0.82 -8.17
C GLY A 48 -3.19 -0.25 -8.67
N THR A 49 -2.14 -0.59 -7.92
CA THR A 49 -1.11 -1.57 -8.35
C THR A 49 -1.07 -2.82 -7.47
N PRO A 50 -2.17 -3.59 -7.31
CA PRO A 50 -2.18 -4.73 -6.39
C PRO A 50 -1.24 -5.87 -6.80
N GLY A 51 -0.78 -6.59 -5.78
CA GLY A 51 0.10 -7.74 -5.90
C GLY A 51 1.59 -7.39 -5.91
N GLY A 52 2.38 -8.37 -5.50
CA GLY A 52 3.80 -8.22 -5.24
C GLY A 52 4.11 -7.72 -3.82
N THR A 53 5.35 -7.29 -3.64
CA THR A 53 5.81 -6.59 -2.44
C THR A 53 5.88 -5.09 -2.74
N HIS A 54 5.39 -4.28 -1.80
CA HIS A 54 5.10 -2.88 -2.05
C HIS A 54 6.04 -1.91 -1.32
N ALA A 55 6.47 -0.88 -2.04
CA ALA A 55 7.20 0.29 -1.57
C ALA A 55 6.86 1.50 -2.46
N ALA A 56 6.94 2.74 -1.98
CA ALA A 56 6.70 3.92 -2.81
C ALA A 56 7.60 3.91 -4.06
N GLY A 57 6.98 4.05 -5.22
CA GLY A 57 7.67 4.03 -6.51
C GLY A 57 8.48 2.76 -6.74
N SER A 58 8.02 1.62 -6.20
CA SER A 58 8.73 0.34 -6.28
C SER A 58 10.12 0.37 -5.64
N GLY A 59 10.34 1.27 -4.66
CA GLY A 59 11.63 1.46 -3.97
C GLY A 59 12.44 2.65 -4.47
N MET A 60 11.93 3.45 -5.42
CA MET A 60 12.64 4.61 -5.99
C MET A 60 13.10 5.65 -4.96
N LEU A 61 12.45 5.72 -3.80
CA LEU A 61 12.79 6.64 -2.71
C LEU A 61 13.71 6.02 -1.65
N MET A 62 14.12 4.77 -1.81
CA MET A 62 15.11 4.14 -0.92
C MET A 62 16.51 4.62 -1.27
N ASN A 63 17.39 4.72 -0.26
CA ASN A 63 18.82 4.80 -0.57
C ASN A 63 19.35 3.43 -1.03
N ASP A 64 20.53 3.41 -1.64
CA ASP A 64 21.13 2.18 -2.19
C ASP A 64 21.20 1.03 -1.18
N VAL A 65 21.56 1.30 0.08
CA VAL A 65 21.68 0.26 1.10
C VAL A 65 20.31 -0.33 1.46
N GLU A 66 19.32 0.52 1.66
CA GLU A 66 17.93 0.11 1.93
C GLU A 66 17.36 -0.70 0.75
N LEU A 67 17.63 -0.24 -0.48
CA LEU A 67 17.16 -0.87 -1.71
C LEU A 67 17.76 -2.27 -1.89
N GLU A 68 19.08 -2.42 -1.74
CA GLU A 68 19.73 -3.74 -1.85
C GLU A 68 19.20 -4.71 -0.78
N GLN A 69 18.99 -4.25 0.45
CA GLN A 69 18.40 -5.08 1.51
C GLN A 69 16.97 -5.48 1.18
N TYR A 70 16.16 -4.55 0.66
CA TYR A 70 14.79 -4.80 0.28
C TYR A 70 14.70 -5.84 -0.85
N PHE A 71 15.50 -5.70 -1.91
CA PHE A 71 15.54 -6.65 -3.03
C PHE A 71 16.09 -8.02 -2.61
N ALA A 72 17.11 -8.07 -1.75
CA ALA A 72 17.64 -9.33 -1.24
C ALA A 72 16.62 -10.09 -0.37
N ALA A 73 15.79 -9.37 0.37
CA ALA A 73 14.78 -9.96 1.26
C ALA A 73 13.51 -10.40 0.50
N THR A 74 13.07 -9.61 -0.49
CA THR A 74 11.85 -9.87 -1.28
C THR A 74 12.08 -10.85 -2.42
N LYS A 75 13.30 -10.88 -2.99
CA LYS A 75 13.70 -11.75 -4.12
C LYS A 75 12.69 -11.72 -5.29
N PRO A 76 12.40 -10.53 -5.83
CA PRO A 76 11.46 -10.40 -6.93
C PRO A 76 12.05 -11.00 -8.21
N ASP A 77 11.19 -11.32 -9.16
CA ASP A 77 11.53 -11.64 -10.55
C ASP A 77 11.18 -10.49 -11.52
N GLU A 78 10.50 -9.46 -11.04
CA GLU A 78 10.04 -8.31 -11.81
C GLU A 78 10.08 -7.01 -10.97
N VAL A 79 10.49 -5.90 -11.59
CA VAL A 79 10.35 -4.53 -11.07
C VAL A 79 9.32 -3.81 -11.91
N THR A 80 8.40 -3.12 -11.26
CA THR A 80 7.35 -2.38 -11.96
C THR A 80 7.49 -0.87 -11.81
N SER A 81 6.95 -0.13 -12.77
CA SER A 81 6.61 1.29 -12.66
C SER A 81 5.14 1.45 -13.03
N HIS A 82 4.51 2.57 -12.67
CA HIS A 82 3.14 2.86 -13.13
C HIS A 82 2.99 4.33 -13.50
N GLU A 83 1.97 4.63 -14.29
CA GLU A 83 1.61 5.98 -14.69
C GLU A 83 1.08 6.80 -13.50
N GLY A 84 1.38 8.09 -13.46
CA GLY A 84 0.97 9.01 -12.40
C GLY A 84 1.61 8.71 -11.04
N CYS A 85 2.86 8.23 -11.00
CA CYS A 85 3.49 7.80 -9.76
C CYS A 85 3.85 8.98 -8.84
N GLY A 86 3.16 9.12 -7.71
CA GLY A 86 3.44 10.18 -6.72
C GLY A 86 4.87 10.14 -6.17
N ALA A 87 5.43 8.94 -5.98
CA ALA A 87 6.82 8.78 -5.54
C ALA A 87 7.84 9.32 -6.56
N ALA A 88 7.54 9.19 -7.86
CA ALA A 88 8.41 9.73 -8.91
C ALA A 88 8.38 11.27 -8.96
N LYS A 89 7.23 11.89 -8.64
CA LYS A 89 7.14 13.34 -8.45
C LYS A 89 7.99 13.81 -7.28
N LEU A 90 7.91 13.12 -6.12
CA LEU A 90 8.75 13.41 -4.96
C LEU A 90 10.24 13.25 -5.28
N TYR A 91 10.60 12.21 -6.04
CA TYR A 91 11.97 12.02 -6.52
C TYR A 91 12.43 13.18 -7.40
N ALA A 92 11.60 13.58 -8.38
CA ALA A 92 11.92 14.69 -9.28
C ALA A 92 12.14 15.99 -8.52
N GLU A 93 11.24 16.32 -7.59
CA GLU A 93 11.34 17.50 -6.74
C GLU A 93 12.62 17.50 -5.89
N ALA A 94 12.92 16.38 -5.22
CA ALA A 94 14.10 16.25 -4.36
C ALA A 94 15.44 16.41 -5.11
N HIS A 95 15.44 16.14 -6.43
CA HIS A 95 16.62 16.25 -7.28
C HIS A 95 16.62 17.49 -8.18
N GLY A 96 15.63 18.39 -8.03
CA GLY A 96 15.51 19.59 -8.85
C GLY A 96 15.26 19.28 -10.34
N LEU A 97 14.61 18.16 -10.63
CA LEU A 97 14.23 17.72 -11.97
C LEU A 97 12.83 18.23 -12.35
N ASP A 98 12.46 18.06 -13.61
CA ASP A 98 11.15 18.47 -14.13
C ASP A 98 10.04 17.52 -13.66
N ILE A 99 9.17 17.99 -12.77
CA ILE A 99 8.07 17.19 -12.16
C ILE A 99 7.11 16.65 -13.23
N GLU A 100 6.91 17.38 -14.33
CA GLU A 100 6.03 16.94 -15.44
C GLU A 100 6.59 15.71 -16.17
N ARG A 101 7.87 15.40 -15.98
CA ARG A 101 8.54 14.20 -16.50
C ARG A 101 8.67 13.08 -15.47
N SER A 102 8.04 13.19 -14.32
CA SER A 102 8.10 12.19 -13.23
C SER A 102 7.87 10.75 -13.71
N ASP A 103 6.85 10.50 -14.55
CA ASP A 103 6.60 9.16 -15.07
C ASP A 103 7.74 8.60 -15.93
N HIS A 104 8.41 9.46 -16.69
CA HIS A 104 9.61 9.08 -17.45
C HIS A 104 10.73 8.65 -16.50
N TYR A 105 10.97 9.41 -15.43
CA TYR A 105 11.98 9.05 -14.42
C TYR A 105 11.64 7.74 -13.71
N ALA A 106 10.37 7.49 -13.40
CA ALA A 106 9.94 6.24 -12.79
C ALA A 106 10.22 5.03 -13.71
N GLN A 107 9.93 5.18 -15.00
CA GLN A 107 10.20 4.15 -16.00
C GLN A 107 11.69 3.89 -16.19
N GLU A 108 12.50 4.94 -16.35
CA GLU A 108 13.95 4.81 -16.50
C GLU A 108 14.58 4.18 -15.26
N TRP A 109 14.18 4.61 -14.06
CA TRP A 109 14.65 4.06 -12.81
C TRP A 109 14.30 2.58 -12.69
N ALA A 110 13.04 2.21 -12.86
CA ALA A 110 12.60 0.83 -12.72
C ALA A 110 13.25 -0.10 -13.76
N LYS A 111 13.45 0.39 -14.99
CA LYS A 111 14.18 -0.34 -16.03
C LYS A 111 15.65 -0.53 -15.68
N HIS A 112 16.31 0.53 -15.19
CA HIS A 112 17.70 0.46 -14.74
C HIS A 112 17.87 -0.56 -13.60
N GLU A 113 17.01 -0.51 -12.58
CA GLU A 113 17.10 -1.43 -11.44
C GLU A 113 16.80 -2.88 -11.83
N ALA A 114 15.90 -3.10 -12.80
CA ALA A 114 15.64 -4.41 -13.38
C ALA A 114 16.86 -4.95 -14.14
N ASP A 115 17.43 -4.16 -15.05
CA ASP A 115 18.60 -4.54 -15.85
C ASP A 115 19.82 -4.84 -14.95
N LYS A 116 20.08 -3.98 -13.96
CA LYS A 116 21.16 -4.15 -12.97
C LYS A 116 21.10 -5.49 -12.23
N ARG A 117 19.90 -6.03 -12.00
CA ARG A 117 19.67 -7.26 -11.23
C ARG A 117 19.26 -8.46 -12.07
N GLY A 118 19.18 -8.33 -13.39
CA GLY A 118 18.71 -9.38 -14.28
C GLY A 118 17.24 -9.76 -14.05
N LEU A 119 16.41 -8.79 -13.70
CA LEU A 119 14.98 -8.95 -13.46
C LEU A 119 14.17 -8.50 -14.68
N ARG A 120 12.89 -8.88 -14.72
CA ARG A 120 11.96 -8.33 -15.71
C ARG A 120 11.57 -6.91 -15.34
N TYR A 121 11.26 -6.11 -16.34
CA TYR A 121 10.67 -4.79 -16.19
C TYR A 121 9.26 -4.77 -16.78
N ARG A 122 8.31 -4.15 -16.07
CA ARG A 122 6.96 -3.89 -16.56
C ARG A 122 6.48 -2.49 -16.19
N HIS A 123 5.87 -1.80 -17.16
CA HIS A 123 5.14 -0.56 -16.90
C HIS A 123 3.64 -0.88 -16.80
N ILE A 124 2.96 -0.30 -15.80
CA ILE A 124 1.52 -0.39 -15.60
C ILE A 124 0.91 0.93 -16.08
N ALA A 125 0.22 0.89 -17.22
CA ALA A 125 -0.47 2.07 -17.75
C ALA A 125 -1.69 2.41 -16.88
N ALA A 126 -2.15 3.67 -16.91
CA ALA A 126 -3.31 4.11 -16.13
C ALA A 126 -4.57 3.27 -16.40
N ALA A 127 -4.75 2.78 -17.63
CA ALA A 127 -5.88 1.93 -18.02
C ALA A 127 -5.84 0.52 -17.40
N ASP A 128 -4.66 0.06 -16.95
CA ASP A 128 -4.44 -1.24 -16.33
C ASP A 128 -4.43 -1.15 -14.79
N MET A 129 -4.59 0.05 -14.22
CA MET A 129 -4.66 0.24 -12.77
C MET A 129 -6.03 -0.11 -12.22
N GLU A 130 -6.07 -0.67 -11.01
CA GLU A 130 -7.31 -1.04 -10.30
C GLU A 130 -8.03 0.16 -9.64
N ARG A 131 -7.69 1.38 -10.08
CA ARG A 131 -8.26 2.65 -9.63
C ARG A 131 -8.56 3.61 -10.79
N PRO A 132 -9.45 4.59 -10.60
CA PRO A 132 -9.65 5.66 -11.59
C PRO A 132 -8.36 6.45 -11.87
N SER A 133 -8.20 6.90 -13.11
CA SER A 133 -7.04 7.71 -13.52
C SER A 133 -7.04 9.10 -12.88
N GLU A 134 -8.21 9.62 -12.50
CA GLU A 134 -8.41 10.99 -12.03
C GLU A 134 -7.92 11.24 -10.59
N GLY A 135 -7.71 10.19 -9.80
CA GLY A 135 -7.24 10.34 -8.42
C GLY A 135 -7.22 9.06 -7.59
N HIS A 136 -6.71 9.20 -6.38
CA HIS A 136 -6.69 8.18 -5.35
C HIS A 136 -8.01 8.17 -4.58
N PHE A 137 -8.51 6.96 -4.30
CA PHE A 137 -9.78 6.77 -3.59
C PHE A 137 -9.64 5.92 -2.32
N ALA A 138 -8.43 5.38 -2.07
CA ALA A 138 -8.17 4.57 -0.89
C ALA A 138 -8.44 5.35 0.41
N ARG A 139 -9.19 4.74 1.33
CA ARG A 139 -9.37 5.21 2.72
C ARG A 139 -8.54 4.39 3.72
N THR A 140 -7.64 3.57 3.21
CA THR A 140 -6.86 2.61 4.00
C THR A 140 -5.41 2.59 3.54
N CYS A 141 -4.50 2.47 4.50
CA CYS A 141 -3.14 1.99 4.29
C CYS A 141 -2.95 0.70 5.11
N TYR A 142 -2.68 -0.40 4.42
CA TYR A 142 -2.31 -1.69 4.98
C TYR A 142 -0.82 -1.72 5.30
N TYR A 143 -0.50 -1.94 6.57
CA TYR A 143 0.86 -2.03 7.09
C TYR A 143 1.18 -3.50 7.36
N ASP A 144 1.74 -4.16 6.35
CA ASP A 144 1.85 -5.62 6.29
C ASP A 144 3.17 -6.14 6.88
N THR A 145 3.11 -6.69 8.10
CA THR A 145 4.25 -7.37 8.72
C THR A 145 4.39 -8.83 8.29
N THR A 146 3.46 -9.36 7.48
CA THR A 146 3.48 -10.75 6.98
C THR A 146 4.29 -10.89 5.68
N GLY A 147 4.38 -9.80 4.90
CA GLY A 147 5.07 -9.71 3.60
C GLY A 147 4.39 -10.48 2.48
N THR A 148 3.12 -10.85 2.67
CA THR A 148 2.37 -11.68 1.72
C THR A 148 1.00 -11.11 1.38
N PHE A 149 0.64 -9.96 1.97
CA PHE A 149 -0.69 -9.42 1.84
C PHE A 149 -0.94 -8.79 0.47
N ASN A 150 -2.05 -9.15 -0.16
CA ASN A 150 -2.57 -8.59 -1.39
C ASN A 150 -4.10 -8.44 -1.26
N TRP A 151 -4.58 -7.20 -1.12
CA TRP A 151 -6.00 -6.93 -0.85
C TRP A 151 -6.92 -7.38 -2.01
N ASP A 152 -6.44 -7.35 -3.25
CA ASP A 152 -7.25 -7.70 -4.44
C ASP A 152 -7.54 -9.20 -4.56
N ALA A 153 -6.75 -10.03 -3.87
CA ALA A 153 -6.93 -11.48 -3.89
C ALA A 153 -8.05 -11.97 -2.95
N ALA A 154 -8.66 -11.12 -2.11
CA ALA A 154 -9.83 -11.48 -1.33
C ALA A 154 -11.02 -10.55 -1.61
N GLU A 155 -12.11 -11.14 -2.10
CA GLU A 155 -13.35 -10.43 -2.39
C GLU A 155 -13.88 -9.73 -1.13
N GLY A 156 -14.23 -8.45 -1.28
CA GLY A 156 -14.78 -7.63 -0.22
C GLY A 156 -13.75 -6.90 0.66
N LEU A 157 -12.45 -7.16 0.51
CA LEU A 157 -11.46 -6.23 1.04
C LEU A 157 -11.51 -4.92 0.24
N ALA A 158 -11.46 -3.80 0.94
CA ALA A 158 -11.37 -2.49 0.31
C ALA A 158 -9.99 -2.30 -0.32
N ALA A 159 -9.92 -1.60 -1.44
CA ALA A 159 -8.63 -1.18 -1.97
C ALA A 159 -7.91 -0.26 -0.98
N GLY A 160 -6.60 -0.32 -0.98
CA GLY A 160 -5.79 0.49 -0.08
C GLY A 160 -4.33 0.51 -0.48
N PHE A 161 -3.63 1.51 0.04
CA PHE A 161 -2.18 1.52 -0.05
C PHE A 161 -1.61 0.32 0.71
N VAL A 162 -0.50 -0.26 0.24
CA VAL A 162 0.15 -1.39 0.93
C VAL A 162 1.61 -1.08 1.20
N VAL A 163 2.02 -1.16 2.46
CA VAL A 163 3.42 -1.05 2.87
C VAL A 163 3.89 -2.42 3.31
N SER A 164 4.84 -3.02 2.59
CA SER A 164 5.41 -4.33 2.94
C SER A 164 6.44 -4.21 4.08
N ARG A 165 5.95 -3.84 5.27
CA ARG A 165 6.72 -3.58 6.50
C ARG A 165 7.71 -4.69 6.83
N LYS A 166 7.40 -5.96 6.55
CA LYS A 166 8.29 -7.11 6.82
C LYS A 166 9.71 -6.94 6.27
N TYR A 167 9.85 -6.22 5.15
CA TYR A 167 11.12 -6.09 4.43
C TYR A 167 11.81 -4.74 4.62
N MET A 168 11.30 -3.91 5.55
CA MET A 168 11.78 -2.55 5.80
C MET A 168 12.16 -2.38 7.26
N THR A 169 12.87 -1.31 7.60
CA THR A 169 13.00 -0.87 9.01
C THR A 169 11.67 -0.24 9.48
N PRO A 170 11.39 -0.23 10.78
CA PRO A 170 10.23 0.50 11.32
C PRO A 170 10.18 1.95 10.85
N GLU A 171 11.33 2.62 10.86
CA GLU A 171 11.45 4.04 10.50
C GLU A 171 11.14 4.28 9.03
N TYR A 172 11.60 3.40 8.12
CA TYR A 172 11.31 3.53 6.70
C TYR A 172 9.85 3.24 6.39
N ALA A 173 9.29 2.16 6.95
CA ALA A 173 7.89 1.82 6.72
C ALA A 173 6.92 2.88 7.28
N LEU A 174 7.27 3.57 8.37
CA LEU A 174 6.48 4.70 8.85
C LEU A 174 6.56 5.92 7.91
N ARG A 175 7.68 6.13 7.23
CA ARG A 175 7.77 7.15 6.16
C ARG A 175 6.83 6.79 5.01
N GLU A 176 6.84 5.54 4.56
CA GLU A 176 5.93 5.02 3.53
C GLU A 176 4.46 5.21 3.90
N ALA A 177 4.06 4.80 5.11
CA ALA A 177 2.70 5.00 5.60
C ALA A 177 2.34 6.49 5.76
N SER A 178 3.31 7.37 6.04
CA SER A 178 3.09 8.82 6.03
C SER A 178 2.82 9.35 4.62
N VAL A 179 3.53 8.86 3.60
CA VAL A 179 3.26 9.24 2.20
C VAL A 179 1.84 8.85 1.80
N ALA A 180 1.35 7.67 2.21
CA ALA A 180 -0.04 7.27 1.96
C ALA A 180 -1.05 8.25 2.61
N LEU A 181 -0.76 8.73 3.83
CA LEU A 181 -1.57 9.76 4.49
C LEU A 181 -1.49 11.11 3.76
N ASP A 182 -0.32 11.51 3.26
CA ASP A 182 -0.16 12.75 2.51
C ASP A 182 -0.96 12.71 1.20
N ILE A 183 -0.92 11.59 0.49
CA ILE A 183 -1.72 11.37 -0.72
C ILE A 183 -3.22 11.41 -0.39
N ALA A 184 -3.67 10.64 0.61
CA ALA A 184 -5.08 10.51 0.92
C ALA A 184 -5.75 11.84 1.33
N PHE A 185 -4.99 12.72 2.00
CA PHE A 185 -5.48 14.04 2.45
C PHE A 185 -5.11 15.19 1.51
N GLY A 186 -4.27 14.97 0.51
CA GLY A 186 -3.85 15.96 -0.49
C GLY A 186 -4.82 16.11 -1.65
N ASP A 187 -4.42 16.91 -2.64
CA ASP A 187 -5.28 17.32 -3.78
C ASP A 187 -5.63 16.17 -4.74
N HIS A 188 -4.84 15.09 -4.72
CA HIS A 188 -5.06 13.91 -5.54
C HIS A 188 -5.80 12.79 -4.81
N GLY A 189 -6.12 12.96 -3.53
CA GLY A 189 -6.86 12.00 -2.72
C GLY A 189 -8.28 12.44 -2.42
N LEU A 190 -8.81 11.94 -1.31
CA LEU A 190 -10.15 12.25 -0.82
C LEU A 190 -10.21 13.61 -0.11
N GLY A 191 -9.08 14.07 0.41
CA GLY A 191 -8.95 15.34 1.10
C GLY A 191 -9.66 15.39 2.45
N THR A 192 -9.50 16.51 3.14
CA THR A 192 -10.08 16.76 4.48
C THR A 192 -11.60 16.90 4.49
N LYS A 193 -12.24 17.06 3.32
CA LYS A 193 -13.70 17.16 3.20
C LYS A 193 -14.39 15.80 3.30
N LEU A 194 -13.76 14.75 2.77
CA LEU A 194 -14.32 13.39 2.78
C LEU A 194 -13.77 12.55 3.94
N LEU A 195 -12.55 12.81 4.38
CA LEU A 195 -11.93 12.17 5.55
C LEU A 195 -12.24 12.97 6.83
N SER A 196 -13.01 12.37 7.72
CA SER A 196 -13.52 13.01 8.95
C SER A 196 -13.40 12.08 10.16
N GLU A 197 -13.84 12.52 11.34
CA GLU A 197 -13.94 11.64 12.52
C GLU A 197 -14.90 10.46 12.30
N GLU A 198 -15.99 10.68 11.55
CA GLU A 198 -16.99 9.65 11.24
C GLU A 198 -16.54 8.72 10.10
N LYS A 199 -15.71 9.23 9.18
CA LYS A 199 -15.14 8.51 8.05
C LYS A 199 -13.62 8.67 8.04
N PRO A 200 -12.91 8.10 9.02
CA PRO A 200 -11.48 8.30 9.15
C PRO A 200 -10.72 7.52 8.08
N PHE A 201 -9.50 7.98 7.79
CA PHE A 201 -8.51 7.17 7.11
C PHE A 201 -7.99 6.09 8.05
N LEU A 202 -7.88 4.85 7.58
CA LEU A 202 -7.51 3.70 8.39
C LEU A 202 -6.05 3.32 8.16
N LEU A 203 -5.27 3.31 9.24
CA LEU A 203 -3.97 2.64 9.29
C LEU A 203 -4.19 1.22 9.83
N VAL A 204 -4.06 0.21 8.98
CA VAL A 204 -4.41 -1.17 9.31
C VAL A 204 -3.15 -2.01 9.46
N ALA A 205 -2.79 -2.36 10.70
CA ALA A 205 -1.73 -3.32 10.96
C ALA A 205 -2.16 -4.74 10.61
N ILE A 206 -1.34 -5.48 9.86
CA ILE A 206 -1.57 -6.88 9.53
C ILE A 206 -0.38 -7.69 10.04
N ALA A 207 -0.64 -8.74 10.81
CA ALA A 207 0.41 -9.50 11.49
C ALA A 207 0.13 -11.00 11.59
N GLU A 208 1.18 -11.80 11.83
CA GLU A 208 1.03 -13.26 12.01
C GLU A 208 0.58 -13.63 13.43
N ASP A 209 0.92 -12.81 14.43
CA ASP A 209 0.58 -13.03 15.82
C ASP A 209 0.24 -11.74 16.58
N ALA A 210 -0.31 -11.89 17.78
CA ALA A 210 -0.77 -10.77 18.61
C ALA A 210 0.36 -9.83 19.06
N LYS A 211 1.59 -10.33 19.21
CA LYS A 211 2.74 -9.52 19.61
C LYS A 211 3.15 -8.60 18.46
N GLN A 212 3.34 -9.17 17.27
CA GLN A 212 3.61 -8.40 16.05
C GLN A 212 2.51 -7.39 15.78
N LEU A 213 1.23 -7.76 15.96
CA LEU A 213 0.10 -6.84 15.78
C LEU A 213 0.18 -5.66 16.75
N ALA A 214 0.47 -5.91 18.03
CA ALA A 214 0.59 -4.86 19.03
C ALA A 214 1.79 -3.93 18.74
N GLU A 215 2.92 -4.48 18.31
CA GLU A 215 4.12 -3.72 17.92
C GLU A 215 3.82 -2.84 16.71
N ALA A 216 3.21 -3.37 15.65
CA ALA A 216 2.84 -2.63 14.46
C ALA A 216 1.82 -1.51 14.76
N LYS A 217 0.80 -1.77 15.59
CA LYS A 217 -0.14 -0.73 16.04
C LYS A 217 0.57 0.38 16.83
N LYS A 218 1.55 0.03 17.65
CA LYS A 218 2.38 1.01 18.39
C LYS A 218 3.24 1.85 17.44
N GLU A 219 3.85 1.25 16.42
CA GLU A 219 4.59 1.96 15.37
C GLU A 219 3.67 2.99 14.69
N LEU A 220 2.51 2.55 14.17
CA LEU A 220 1.53 3.41 13.49
C LEU A 220 0.98 4.52 14.39
N GLY A 221 0.92 4.29 15.71
CA GLY A 221 0.56 5.29 16.72
C GLY A 221 1.35 6.60 16.62
N ARG A 222 2.58 6.53 16.11
CA ARG A 222 3.47 7.68 15.91
C ARG A 222 2.95 8.62 14.80
N LEU A 223 2.23 8.11 13.81
CA LEU A 223 1.68 8.90 12.69
C LEU A 223 0.32 9.53 13.06
N ALA A 224 -0.53 8.80 13.78
CA ALA A 224 -1.88 9.25 14.10
C ALA A 224 -1.91 10.47 15.04
N HIS A 225 -0.88 10.67 15.87
CA HIS A 225 -0.83 11.76 16.84
C HIS A 225 -0.95 13.15 16.21
N GLY A 226 -0.48 13.32 14.97
CA GLY A 226 -0.54 14.61 14.25
C GLY A 226 -1.88 14.91 13.55
N ARG A 227 -2.79 13.94 13.43
CA ARG A 227 -4.04 14.06 12.64
C ARG A 227 -5.33 13.83 13.44
N GLY A 228 -5.21 13.75 14.77
CA GLY A 228 -6.34 13.62 15.69
C GLY A 228 -7.22 12.43 15.35
N LYS A 229 -8.53 12.65 15.27
CA LYS A 229 -9.53 11.59 15.03
C LYS A 229 -9.83 11.30 13.56
N GLN A 230 -9.22 12.05 12.62
CA GLN A 230 -9.37 11.80 11.19
C GLN A 230 -8.56 10.58 10.71
N VAL A 231 -7.67 10.06 11.57
CA VAL A 231 -6.91 8.84 11.34
C VAL A 231 -7.24 7.86 12.47
N ARG A 232 -7.61 6.63 12.10
CA ARG A 232 -7.88 5.54 13.04
C ARG A 232 -6.92 4.39 12.79
N ILE A 233 -6.31 3.90 13.86
CA ILE A 233 -5.46 2.70 13.80
C ILE A 233 -6.31 1.50 14.15
N ASP A 234 -6.25 0.49 13.30
CA ASP A 234 -6.87 -0.80 13.54
C ASP A 234 -5.93 -1.91 13.05
N GLY A 235 -6.37 -3.16 13.05
CA GLY A 235 -5.57 -4.26 12.53
C GLY A 235 -6.10 -5.62 12.92
N PHE A 236 -5.71 -6.62 12.14
CA PHE A 236 -6.19 -7.99 12.24
C PHE A 236 -5.03 -8.98 12.04
N LEU A 237 -5.25 -10.22 12.46
CA LEU A 237 -4.26 -11.28 12.28
C LEU A 237 -4.48 -11.99 10.95
N LYS A 238 -3.39 -12.38 10.30
CA LYS A 238 -3.39 -13.32 9.18
C LYS A 238 -4.15 -14.59 9.60
N PRO A 239 -5.14 -15.06 8.81
CA PRO A 239 -5.84 -16.31 9.09
C PRO A 239 -4.85 -17.47 9.18
N ARG A 240 -5.01 -18.33 10.18
CA ARG A 240 -4.20 -19.55 10.30
C ARG A 240 -4.51 -20.48 9.14
N SER A 241 -3.50 -21.21 8.66
CA SER A 241 -3.76 -22.40 7.85
C SER A 241 -4.48 -23.42 8.74
N GLU A 242 -5.64 -23.90 8.30
CA GLU A 242 -6.20 -25.12 8.86
C GLU A 242 -5.14 -26.21 8.64
N LYS A 243 -4.66 -26.81 9.74
CA LYS A 243 -3.87 -28.02 9.64
C LYS A 243 -4.81 -29.09 9.09
N ASN A 244 -4.58 -29.52 7.86
CA ASN A 244 -5.10 -30.79 7.37
C ASN A 244 -4.58 -31.93 8.26
#